data_AF-A0ABD3X703-F1
#
_entry.id   AF-A0ABD3X703-F1
#
_cell.length_a   1.000
_cell.length_b   1.000
_cell.length_c   1.000
_cell.angle_alpha   90.00
_cell.angle_beta   90.00
_cell.angle_gamma   90.00
#
_symmetry.space_group_name_H-M   'P 1'
#
loop_
_entity.id
_entity.type
_entity.pdbx_description
1 polymer ?
#
loop_
_entity_poly.entity_id
_entity_poly.type
_entity_poly.pdbx_seq_one_letter_code
_entity_poly.pdbx_strand_id
1 'polypeptide(L)' 'MDKDRLALIKVYFDLGLKHKEIVCILEERHGYNISIRQLIRILHVHGFYRYKNPTDVMTCRIHNARTTILRYHARL' A
#
# COMPACT_ATOMS: atom_id res chain seq x y z
N MET A 1 9.23 -11.42 9.13
CA MET A 1 7.82 -10.99 8.94
C MET A 1 7.11 -12.18 8.33
N ASP A 2 6.14 -12.74 9.05
CA ASP A 2 5.44 -13.95 8.61
C ASP A 2 4.77 -13.68 7.27
N LYS A 3 5.08 -14.52 6.26
CA LYS A 3 4.60 -14.34 4.89
C LYS A 3 3.06 -14.25 4.84
N ASP A 4 2.40 -14.96 5.75
CA ASP A 4 0.94 -15.03 5.85
C ASP A 4 0.33 -13.69 6.32
N ARG A 5 1.00 -12.98 7.23
CA ARG A 5 0.53 -11.68 7.73
C ARG A 5 0.50 -10.62 6.62
N LEU A 6 1.52 -10.60 5.77
CA LEU A 6 1.58 -9.67 4.64
C LEU A 6 0.51 -10.00 3.59
N ALA A 7 0.27 -11.28 3.33
CA ALA A 7 -0.77 -11.73 2.40
C ALA A 7 -2.16 -11.25 2.86
N LEU A 8 -2.47 -11.39 4.15
CA LEU A 8 -3.72 -10.91 4.73
C LEU A 8 -3.87 -9.38 4.63
N ILE A 9 -2.82 -8.63 4.98
CA ILE A 9 -2.81 -7.17 4.85
C ILE A 9 -3.11 -6.76 3.41
N LYS A 10 -2.50 -7.43 2.43
CA LYS A 10 -2.72 -7.15 1.01
C LYS A 10 -4.17 -7.42 0.59
N VAL A 11 -4.74 -8.56 0.97
CA VAL A 11 -6.15 -8.89 0.66
C VAL A 11 -7.09 -7.82 1.20
N TYR A 12 -6.93 -7.42 2.46
CA TYR A 12 -7.77 -6.39 3.06
C TYR A 12 -7.56 -4.99 2.45
N PHE A 13 -6.32 -4.69 2.06
CA PHE A 13 -5.99 -3.46 1.36
C PHE A 13 -6.66 -3.38 -0.01
N ASP A 14 -6.57 -4.47 -0.80
CA ASP A 14 -7.14 -4.60 -2.14
C ASP A 14 -8.68 -4.57 -2.12
N LEU A 15 -9.30 -5.07 -1.04
CA LEU A 15 -10.73 -4.93 -0.78
C LEU A 15 -11.19 -3.49 -0.48
N GLY A 16 -10.26 -2.53 -0.36
CA GLY A 16 -10.60 -1.13 -0.12
C GLY A 16 -10.86 -0.77 1.36
N LEU A 17 -10.64 -1.69 2.31
CA LEU A 17 -10.86 -1.46 3.73
C LEU A 17 -9.97 -0.36 4.32
N LYS A 18 -10.51 0.56 5.10
CA LYS A 18 -9.72 1.63 5.73
C LYS A 18 -8.67 1.03 6.66
N HIS A 19 -7.54 1.71 6.84
CA HIS A 19 -6.45 1.21 7.70
C HIS A 19 -6.90 0.85 9.12
N LYS A 20 -7.88 1.58 9.70
CA LYS A 20 -8.46 1.25 11.00
C LYS A 20 -9.19 -0.10 11.00
N GLU A 21 -9.95 -0.38 9.94
CA GLU A 21 -10.70 -1.63 9.77
C GLU A 21 -9.73 -2.80 9.57
N ILE A 22 -8.67 -2.60 8.78
CA ILE A 22 -7.63 -3.62 8.57
C ILE A 22 -6.97 -3.99 9.91
N VAL A 23 -6.60 -3.01 10.73
CA VAL A 23 -6.02 -3.26 12.06
C VAL A 23 -6.99 -4.03 12.95
N CYS A 24 -8.26 -3.60 13.00
CA CYS A 24 -9.31 -4.24 13.80
C CYS A 24 -9.47 -5.72 13.41
N ILE A 25 -9.59 -6.02 12.11
CA ILE A 25 -9.77 -7.39 11.61
C ILE A 25 -8.53 -8.25 11.86
N LEU A 26 -7.33 -7.69 11.70
CA LEU A 26 -6.08 -8.39 11.97
C LEU A 26 -5.97 -8.80 13.44
N GLU A 27 -6.41 -7.94 14.36
CA GLU A 27 -6.44 -8.26 15.79
C GLU A 27 -7.55 -9.27 16.12
N GLU A 28 -8.80 -8.98 15.74
CA GLU A 28 -9.97 -9.77 16.12
C GLU A 28 -10.00 -11.17 15.49
N ARG A 29 -9.59 -11.32 14.23
CA ARG A 29 -9.71 -12.59 13.49
C ARG A 29 -8.43 -13.39 13.40
N HIS A 30 -7.28 -12.72 13.47
CA HIS A 30 -5.98 -13.36 13.24
C HIS A 30 -5.02 -13.21 14.43
N GLY A 31 -5.41 -12.50 15.49
CA GLY A 31 -4.58 -12.28 16.68
C GLY A 31 -3.37 -11.39 16.45
N TYR A 32 -3.29 -10.70 15.31
CA TYR A 32 -2.19 -9.80 14.98
C TYR A 32 -2.46 -8.40 15.54
N ASN A 33 -1.91 -8.10 16.70
CA ASN A 33 -1.91 -6.75 17.23
C ASN A 33 -0.84 -5.90 16.50
N ILE A 34 -1.29 -5.00 15.62
CA ILE A 34 -0.43 -4.03 14.96
C ILE A 34 -1.03 -2.63 15.08
N SER A 35 -0.18 -1.64 15.36
CA SER A 35 -0.62 -0.25 15.32
C SER A 35 -0.85 0.22 13.88
N ILE A 36 -1.69 1.25 13.71
CA ILE A 36 -1.93 1.90 12.41
C ILE A 36 -0.61 2.40 11.80
N ARG A 37 0.31 2.94 12.62
CA ARG A 37 1.62 3.41 12.13
C ARG A 37 2.46 2.27 11.57
N GLN A 38 2.44 1.10 12.22
CA GLN A 38 3.12 -0.10 11.71
C GLN A 38 2.48 -0.57 10.41
N LEU A 39 1.14 -0.63 10.34
CA LEU A 39 0.43 -0.97 9.12
C LEU A 39 0.82 -0.06 7.95
N ILE A 40 0.83 1.27 8.17
CA ILE A 40 1.23 2.25 7.14
C ILE A 40 2.68 2.02 6.69
N ARG A 41 3.62 1.77 7.61
CA ARG A 41 5.01 1.44 7.24
C ARG A 41 5.09 0.17 6.39
N ILE A 42 4.32 -0.86 6.74
CA ILE A 42 4.26 -2.11 5.98
C ILE A 42 3.76 -1.84 4.57
N LEU A 43 2.62 -1.15 4.44
CA LEU A 43 2.05 -0.78 3.15
C LEU A 43 3.05 0.02 2.29
N HIS A 44 3.73 1.00 2.90
CA HIS A 44 4.74 1.82 2.20
C HIS A 44 5.95 1.01 1.72
N VAL A 45 6.51 0.14 2.57
CA VAL A 45 7.67 -0.71 2.21
C VAL A 45 7.33 -1.67 1.07
N HIS A 46 6.08 -2.11 0.99
CA HIS A 46 5.60 -3.01 -0.05
C HIS A 46 4.97 -2.29 -1.25
N GLY A 47 5.00 -0.96 -1.30
CA GLY A 47 4.48 -0.19 -2.42
C GLY A 47 2.95 -0.13 -2.53
N PHE A 48 2.24 -0.47 -1.46
CA PHE A 48 0.78 -0.41 -1.39
C PHE A 48 0.32 0.99 -1.03
N TYR A 49 0.05 1.81 -2.05
CA TYR A 49 -0.41 3.19 -1.89
C TYR A 49 -1.88 3.32 -2.25
N ARG A 50 -2.65 4.03 -1.42
CA ARG A 50 -3.98 4.51 -1.81
C ARG A 50 -3.84 5.88 -2.41
N TYR A 51 -4.17 5.97 -3.69
CA TYR A 51 -4.27 7.24 -4.39
C TYR A 51 -5.46 8.02 -3.83
N LYS A 52 -5.21 9.26 -3.40
CA LYS A 52 -6.27 10.15 -2.92
C LYS A 52 -6.98 10.82 -4.09
N ASN A 53 -6.26 11.08 -5.18
CA ASN A 53 -6.80 11.75 -6.34
C ASN A 53 -6.78 10.79 -7.55
N PRO A 54 -7.81 10.84 -8.41
CA PRO A 54 -7.84 10.06 -9.65
C PRO A 54 -6.69 10.42 -10.60
N THR A 55 -6.10 11.61 -10.47
CA THR A 55 -4.90 12.04 -11.21
C THR A 55 -3.65 11.25 -10.84
N ASP A 56 -3.57 10.71 -9.62
CA ASP A 56 -2.41 9.94 -9.15
C ASP A 56 -2.41 8.51 -9.73
N VAL A 57 -3.54 8.05 -10.31
CA VAL A 57 -3.66 6.74 -10.97
C VAL A 57 -2.81 6.67 -12.24
N MET A 58 -2.52 7.82 -12.87
CA MET A 58 -1.85 7.88 -14.18
C MET A 58 -0.35 7.62 -14.13
N THR A 59 0.29 7.73 -12.97
CA THR A 59 1.76 7.60 -12.82
C THR A 59 2.23 6.19 -12.51
N CYS A 60 1.37 5.26 -12.10
CA CYS A 60 1.83 3.98 -11.55
C CYS A 60 1.75 2.78 -12.50
N ARG A 61 1.10 2.88 -13.66
CA ARG A 61 1.26 1.84 -14.71
C ARG A 61 2.63 1.89 -15.40
N ILE A 62 3.38 2.98 -15.26
CA ILE A 62 4.70 3.16 -15.88
C ILE A 62 5.83 2.61 -15.00
N HIS A 63 5.59 2.39 -13.69
CA HIS A 63 6.66 1.88 -12.82
C HIS A 63 6.99 0.38 -13.01
N ASN A 64 6.08 -0.40 -13.61
CA ASN A 64 6.40 -1.74 -14.12
C ASN A 64 6.84 -1.74 -15.60
N ALA A 65 6.78 -0.59 -16.26
CA ALA A 65 7.18 -0.40 -17.65
C ALA A 65 8.14 0.79 -17.75
N ARG A 66 9.37 0.55 -17.29
CA ARG A 66 10.57 1.35 -17.55
C ARG A 66 10.73 2.61 -16.66
N THR A 67 11.78 2.76 -15.85
CA THR A 67 13.11 3.31 -16.26
C THR A 67 13.18 4.35 -17.40
N THR A 68 12.09 4.78 -18.05
CA THR A 68 12.15 5.62 -19.27
C THR A 68 11.54 7.01 -19.14
N ILE A 69 10.95 7.38 -18.02
CA ILE A 69 10.55 8.78 -17.75
C ILE A 69 11.35 9.25 -16.52
N LEU A 70 12.68 9.35 -16.58
CA LEU A 70 13.37 10.51 -17.16
C LEU A 70 12.59 11.80 -16.89
N ARG A 71 13.05 12.61 -15.93
CA ARG A 71 13.99 13.72 -16.19
C ARG A 71 13.41 14.87 -17.03
N TYR A 72 12.17 14.81 -17.51
CA TYR A 72 11.66 15.79 -18.47
C TYR A 72 11.25 17.15 -17.87
N HIS A 73 11.01 17.25 -16.55
CA HIS A 73 10.47 18.49 -15.96
C HIS A 73 11.35 19.15 -14.88
N ALA A 74 12.61 18.72 -14.69
CA ALA A 74 13.54 19.36 -13.75
C ALA A 74 14.58 20.28 -14.44
N ARG A 75 14.40 20.60 -15.73
CA ARG A 75 15.31 21.47 -16.48
C ARG A 75 14.56 22.23 -17.59
N LEU A 76 13.58 23.04 -17.21
CA LEU A 76 13.13 24.23 -17.97
C LEU A 76 12.76 25.31 -16.97
#